data_AF-U9U6P8-F1
#
_entry.id   AF-U9U6P8-F1
#
_cell.length_a   1.000
_cell.length_b   1.000
_cell.length_c   1.000
_cell.angle_alpha   90.00
_cell.angle_beta   90.00
_cell.angle_gamma   90.00
#
_symmetry.space_group_name_H-M   'P 1'
#
loop_
_entity.id
_entity.type
_entity.pdbx_description
1 polymer ?
#
loop_
_entity_poly.entity_id
_entity_poly.type
_entity_poly.pdbx_seq_one_letter_code
_entity_poly.pdbx_strand_id
1 'polypeptide(L)'
;MGFIQIIGAFFFILIIILYKSDKIFIKCYKICFEKRSKQNFKNWTSGNDDIDKFIQNTQLLAHSDAEKALEWIPYDRFHNIKYIEKNKVYKANWIDGCINKWDDKNQNWERKHQNMVVILKSLNISNISELTLTNKIISCYKVYGITQILETENYMVVLTCEKCNNICNAIHFQLNFGNWTSGNNIIDEFIQNSQLSSHKTYQLSKALEWIPYNKFYDIKCISKSSNKVYRANWIDGYINQWDNEGQWERRHQNMFVILKNLSDPKYNISEFLTIGITQNPDTKNYIIVQKDICEECGYICNAIHFQQNFKNWTSGNNYVDKFIQDTQLLEHNYFVSYNVLEWIPYDKFYIKCIVKDKIYRASWIDGYINEWNDENQHWKRKHQNMVVILKSLNISNISELTLTNKV
;
A
#
# COMPACT_ATOMS: atom_id res chain seq x y z
N MET A 1 -10.18 39.51 -56.02
CA MET A 1 -9.52 39.85 -54.74
C MET A 1 -10.49 40.29 -53.64
N GLY A 2 -11.57 41.03 -53.91
CA GLY A 2 -12.47 41.55 -52.86
C GLY A 2 -13.29 40.52 -52.06
N PHE A 3 -13.68 39.38 -52.66
CA PHE A 3 -14.52 38.38 -51.97
C PHE A 3 -13.80 37.61 -50.83
N ILE A 4 -12.48 37.39 -50.96
CA ILE A 4 -11.68 36.67 -49.95
C ILE A 4 -11.43 37.54 -48.71
N GLN A 5 -11.27 38.86 -48.88
CA GLN A 5 -11.12 39.80 -47.77
C GLN A 5 -12.41 39.93 -46.93
N ILE A 6 -13.59 39.85 -47.55
CA ILE A 6 -14.87 39.95 -46.85
C ILE A 6 -15.11 38.71 -45.98
N ILE A 7 -14.82 37.51 -46.49
CA ILE A 7 -14.97 36.26 -45.73
C ILE A 7 -14.01 36.22 -44.52
N GLY A 8 -12.76 36.67 -44.70
CA GLY A 8 -11.78 36.77 -43.62
C GLY A 8 -12.21 37.74 -42.51
N ALA A 9 -12.80 38.88 -42.86
CA ALA A 9 -13.31 39.86 -41.89
C ALA A 9 -14.51 39.31 -41.09
N PHE A 10 -15.44 38.60 -41.74
CA PHE A 10 -16.56 37.95 -41.06
C PHE A 10 -16.11 36.88 -40.06
N PHE A 11 -15.12 36.07 -40.43
CA PHE A 11 -14.60 35.03 -39.55
C PHE A 11 -13.90 35.62 -38.32
N PHE A 12 -13.15 36.71 -38.50
CA PHE A 12 -12.49 37.41 -37.41
C PHE A 12 -13.47 38.09 -36.44
N ILE A 13 -14.54 38.71 -36.97
CA ILE A 13 -15.62 39.30 -36.16
C ILE A 13 -16.36 38.22 -35.37
N LEU A 14 -16.64 37.05 -35.98
CA LEU A 14 -17.30 35.93 -35.30
C LEU A 14 -16.44 35.40 -34.13
N ILE A 15 -15.13 35.25 -34.33
CA ILE A 15 -14.19 34.83 -33.27
C ILE A 15 -14.17 35.84 -32.12
N ILE A 16 -14.15 37.15 -32.40
CA ILE A 16 -14.19 38.20 -31.37
C ILE A 16 -15.51 38.18 -30.60
N ILE A 17 -16.65 37.99 -31.28
CA ILE A 17 -17.97 37.90 -30.64
C ILE A 17 -18.04 36.68 -29.74
N LEU A 18 -17.59 35.51 -30.21
CA LEU A 18 -17.54 34.29 -29.41
C LEU A 18 -16.64 34.46 -28.18
N TYR A 19 -15.42 34.98 -28.37
CA TYR A 19 -14.48 35.22 -27.26
C TYR A 19 -15.01 36.24 -26.24
N LYS A 20 -15.69 37.30 -26.69
CA LYS A 20 -16.32 38.30 -25.81
C LYS A 20 -17.55 37.73 -25.10
N SER A 21 -18.33 36.89 -25.78
CA SER A 21 -19.46 36.16 -25.21
C SER A 21 -19.01 35.23 -24.08
N ASP A 22 -17.93 34.46 -24.30
CA ASP A 22 -17.37 33.57 -23.28
C ASP A 22 -16.88 34.35 -22.05
N LYS A 23 -16.19 35.48 -22.26
CA LYS A 23 -15.76 36.36 -21.15
C LYS A 23 -16.94 36.94 -20.37
N ILE A 24 -18.00 37.37 -21.04
CA ILE A 24 -19.21 37.91 -20.40
C ILE A 24 -19.95 36.80 -19.64
N PHE A 25 -20.07 35.62 -20.24
CA PHE A 25 -20.69 34.44 -19.64
C PHE A 25 -19.98 34.03 -18.35
N ILE A 26 -18.65 33.90 -18.37
CA ILE A 26 -17.84 33.58 -17.19
C ILE A 26 -18.00 34.65 -16.09
N LYS A 27 -17.98 35.93 -16.46
CA LYS A 27 -18.15 37.04 -15.51
C LYS A 27 -19.55 37.06 -14.88
N CYS A 28 -20.59 36.81 -15.68
CA CYS A 28 -21.97 36.75 -15.22
C CYS A 28 -22.17 35.56 -14.26
N TYR A 29 -21.65 34.39 -14.62
CA TYR A 29 -21.70 33.19 -13.79
C TYR A 29 -21.02 33.40 -12.43
N LYS A 30 -19.85 34.05 -12.41
CA LYS A 30 -19.14 34.41 -11.17
C LYS A 30 -19.97 35.32 -10.25
N ILE A 31 -20.59 36.37 -10.81
CA ILE A 31 -21.42 37.30 -10.03
C ILE A 31 -22.70 36.59 -9.51
N CYS A 32 -23.31 35.73 -10.32
CA CYS A 32 -24.49 34.97 -9.94
C CYS A 32 -24.17 33.96 -8.83
N PHE A 33 -23.04 33.25 -8.91
CA PHE A 33 -22.60 32.32 -7.86
C PHE A 33 -22.37 33.02 -6.53
N GLU A 34 -21.66 34.16 -6.55
CA GLU A 34 -21.40 34.94 -5.33
C GLU A 34 -22.70 35.45 -4.69
N LYS A 35 -23.65 35.95 -5.49
CA LYS A 35 -24.97 36.38 -5.01
C LYS A 35 -25.79 35.23 -4.41
N ARG A 36 -25.84 34.08 -5.09
CA ARG A 36 -26.58 32.89 -4.63
C ARG A 36 -25.97 32.31 -3.35
N SER A 37 -24.64 32.28 -3.26
CA SER A 37 -23.93 31.85 -2.04
C SER A 37 -24.31 32.76 -0.87
N LYS A 38 -24.23 34.08 -1.04
CA LYS A 38 -24.62 35.06 0.00
C LYS A 38 -26.08 34.92 0.45
N GLN A 39 -26.99 34.54 -0.46
CA GLN A 39 -28.39 34.29 -0.11
C GLN A 39 -28.57 33.03 0.76
N ASN A 40 -27.70 32.04 0.62
CA ASN A 40 -27.75 30.77 1.35
C ASN A 40 -26.88 30.72 2.61
N PHE A 41 -26.12 31.77 2.94
CA PHE A 41 -25.28 31.80 4.16
C PHE A 41 -26.07 31.49 5.45
N LYS A 42 -27.33 31.92 5.52
CA LYS A 42 -28.21 31.64 6.67
C LYS A 42 -28.50 30.15 6.86
N ASN A 43 -28.43 29.36 5.79
CA ASN A 43 -28.71 27.94 5.81
C ASN A 43 -27.45 27.10 6.09
N TRP A 44 -26.25 27.70 6.01
CA TRP A 44 -24.97 27.01 6.17
C TRP A 44 -24.22 27.58 7.39
N THR A 45 -24.92 27.60 8.52
CA THR A 45 -24.37 28.05 9.80
C THR A 45 -24.14 26.88 10.73
N SER A 46 -22.96 26.86 11.33
CA SER A 46 -22.53 25.94 12.36
C SER A 46 -22.85 26.43 13.77
N GLY A 47 -23.35 27.66 13.91
CA GLY A 47 -23.44 28.35 15.20
C GLY A 47 -22.09 28.85 15.75
N ASN A 48 -20.99 28.65 15.02
CA ASN A 48 -19.66 29.18 15.36
C ASN A 48 -19.19 30.18 14.28
N ASP A 49 -18.98 31.42 14.70
CA ASP A 49 -18.65 32.54 13.81
C ASP A 49 -17.35 32.33 13.02
N ASP A 50 -16.34 31.70 13.61
CA ASP A 50 -15.04 31.48 12.96
C ASP A 50 -15.16 30.43 11.84
N ILE A 51 -15.88 29.34 12.09
CA ILE A 51 -16.16 28.29 11.11
C ILE A 51 -17.04 28.81 10.00
N ASP A 52 -18.10 29.53 10.35
CA ASP A 52 -19.03 30.10 9.38
C ASP A 52 -18.31 31.09 8.46
N LYS A 53 -17.47 31.96 9.03
CA LYS A 53 -16.65 32.90 8.26
C LYS A 53 -15.65 32.18 7.38
N PHE A 54 -15.03 31.10 7.85
CA PHE A 54 -14.12 30.29 7.05
C PHE A 54 -14.84 29.66 5.85
N ILE A 55 -15.97 29.00 6.09
CA ILE A 55 -16.82 28.37 5.07
C ILE A 55 -17.28 29.41 4.04
N GLN A 56 -17.82 30.55 4.48
CA GLN A 56 -18.25 31.65 3.61
C GLN A 56 -17.12 32.21 2.76
N ASN A 57 -15.91 32.38 3.33
CA ASN A 57 -14.75 32.83 2.57
C ASN A 57 -14.41 31.86 1.42
N THR A 58 -14.45 30.54 1.68
CA THR A 58 -14.18 29.55 0.61
C THR A 58 -15.23 29.59 -0.50
N GLN A 59 -16.51 29.80 -0.17
CA GLN A 59 -17.58 29.96 -1.15
C GLN A 59 -17.38 31.20 -2.00
N LEU A 60 -17.05 32.35 -1.41
CA LEU A 60 -16.78 33.57 -2.17
C LEU A 60 -15.60 33.40 -3.15
N LEU A 61 -14.59 32.61 -2.76
CA LEU A 61 -13.43 32.29 -3.59
C LEU A 61 -13.70 31.24 -4.68
N ALA A 62 -14.68 30.36 -4.50
CA ALA A 62 -15.02 29.30 -5.44
C ALA A 62 -15.44 29.82 -6.83
N HIS A 63 -15.84 31.09 -6.94
CA HIS A 63 -16.10 31.82 -8.18
C HIS A 63 -17.07 31.11 -9.13
N SER A 64 -16.57 30.36 -10.13
CA SER A 64 -17.37 29.64 -11.11
C SER A 64 -17.38 28.13 -10.91
N ASP A 65 -16.68 27.64 -9.89
CA ASP A 65 -16.51 26.22 -9.61
C ASP A 65 -17.17 25.89 -8.27
N ALA A 66 -18.45 25.55 -8.34
CA ALA A 66 -19.26 25.26 -7.17
C ALA A 66 -18.69 24.10 -6.33
N GLU A 67 -17.93 23.19 -6.95
CA GLU A 67 -17.34 22.04 -6.27
C GLU A 67 -16.17 22.40 -5.35
N LYS A 68 -15.63 23.63 -5.43
CA LYS A 68 -14.57 24.13 -4.56
C LYS A 68 -15.09 24.85 -3.32
N ALA A 69 -16.39 25.12 -3.26
CA ALA A 69 -17.01 25.75 -2.11
C ALA A 69 -17.11 24.73 -0.97
N LEU A 70 -16.63 25.09 0.22
CA LEU A 70 -16.85 24.24 1.39
C LEU A 70 -18.27 24.41 1.91
N GLU A 71 -18.83 23.31 2.40
CA GLU A 71 -20.18 23.21 2.92
C GLU A 71 -20.18 23.09 4.44
N TRP A 72 -21.18 23.69 5.08
CA TRP A 72 -21.61 23.20 6.39
C TRP A 72 -22.49 21.98 6.16
N ILE A 73 -22.12 20.84 6.74
CA ILE A 73 -22.83 19.58 6.54
C ILE A 73 -23.42 19.13 7.89
N PRO A 74 -24.75 19.15 8.05
CA PRO A 74 -25.39 18.66 9.27
C PRO A 74 -25.02 17.20 9.54
N TYR A 75 -24.75 16.87 10.80
CA TYR A 75 -24.19 15.57 11.17
C TYR A 75 -25.15 14.40 10.91
N ASP A 76 -26.45 14.66 10.99
CA ASP A 76 -27.53 13.71 10.67
C ASP A 76 -27.60 13.34 9.17
N ARG A 77 -26.83 14.02 8.31
CA ARG A 77 -26.65 13.65 6.89
C ARG A 77 -25.64 12.53 6.70
N PHE A 78 -25.03 12.02 7.78
CA PHE A 78 -24.12 10.89 7.76
C PHE A 78 -24.75 9.64 8.38
N HIS A 79 -24.50 8.49 7.75
CA HIS A 79 -24.89 7.19 8.31
C HIS A 79 -23.79 6.15 8.09
N ASN A 80 -23.95 4.97 8.70
CA ASN A 80 -22.93 3.90 8.68
C ASN A 80 -21.55 4.38 9.17
N ILE A 81 -21.54 5.24 10.20
CA ILE A 81 -20.32 5.83 10.74
C ILE A 81 -19.52 4.74 11.44
N LYS A 82 -18.29 4.52 10.97
CA LYS A 82 -17.36 3.51 11.48
C LYS A 82 -16.05 4.18 11.85
N TYR A 83 -15.54 3.88 13.03
CA TYR A 83 -14.20 4.30 13.45
C TYR A 83 -13.13 3.58 12.60
N ILE A 84 -12.14 4.32 12.09
CA ILE A 84 -11.05 3.76 11.29
C ILE A 84 -9.76 3.65 12.10
N GLU A 85 -9.39 4.69 12.86
CA GLU A 85 -8.02 4.83 13.36
C GLU A 85 -7.92 5.68 14.64
N LYS A 86 -6.84 5.45 15.39
CA LYS A 86 -6.33 6.37 16.43
C LYS A 86 -6.22 7.79 15.83
N ASN A 87 -6.60 8.81 16.61
CA ASN A 87 -6.77 10.23 16.21
C ASN A 87 -8.15 10.63 15.67
N LYS A 88 -9.23 9.94 16.07
CA LYS A 88 -10.63 10.38 15.84
C LYS A 88 -10.95 10.53 14.33
N VAL A 89 -10.63 9.50 13.55
CA VAL A 89 -10.95 9.43 12.12
C VAL A 89 -12.03 8.39 11.89
N TYR A 90 -13.06 8.75 11.12
CA TYR A 90 -14.24 7.93 10.86
C TYR A 90 -14.53 7.82 9.37
N LYS A 91 -15.04 6.68 8.95
CA LYS A 91 -15.64 6.44 7.65
C LYS A 91 -17.14 6.65 7.77
N ALA A 92 -17.76 7.37 6.85
CA ALA A 92 -19.20 7.55 6.84
C ALA A 92 -19.75 7.56 5.41
N ASN A 93 -21.04 7.30 5.26
CA ASN A 93 -21.77 7.55 4.03
C ASN A 93 -22.46 8.91 4.16
N TRP A 94 -22.25 9.81 3.19
CA TRP A 94 -22.90 11.10 3.11
C TRP A 94 -24.11 11.05 2.17
N ILE A 95 -25.31 11.25 2.73
CA ILE A 95 -26.58 11.04 2.01
C ILE A 95 -26.69 11.97 0.81
N ASP A 96 -26.44 13.27 1.00
CA ASP A 96 -26.67 14.28 -0.02
C ASP A 96 -25.67 14.20 -1.18
N GLY A 97 -24.43 13.81 -0.89
CA GLY A 97 -23.31 14.01 -1.79
C GLY A 97 -22.92 15.49 -1.96
N CYS A 98 -21.90 15.74 -2.77
CA CYS A 98 -21.33 17.07 -2.92
C CYS A 98 -22.11 17.94 -3.91
N ILE A 99 -22.00 19.26 -3.73
CA ILE A 99 -22.54 20.24 -4.70
C ILE A 99 -21.89 20.05 -6.07
N ASN A 100 -22.73 20.08 -7.11
CA ASN A 100 -22.34 20.04 -8.51
C ASN A 100 -22.42 21.44 -9.15
N LYS A 101 -23.64 21.97 -9.27
CA LYS A 101 -23.92 23.27 -9.88
C LYS A 101 -25.24 23.84 -9.40
N TRP A 102 -25.52 25.09 -9.73
CA TRP A 102 -26.82 25.68 -9.43
C TRP A 102 -27.87 25.26 -10.46
N ASP A 103 -29.04 24.85 -10.00
CA ASP A 103 -30.22 24.61 -10.82
C ASP A 103 -31.13 25.85 -10.82
N ASP A 104 -31.13 26.58 -11.92
CA ASP A 104 -31.95 27.79 -12.11
C ASP A 104 -33.46 27.51 -12.12
N LYS A 105 -33.89 26.29 -12.46
CA LYS A 105 -35.31 25.92 -12.49
C LYS A 105 -35.82 25.66 -11.07
N ASN A 106 -35.06 24.91 -10.30
CA ASN A 106 -35.44 24.52 -8.95
C ASN A 106 -34.96 25.52 -7.88
N GLN A 107 -34.17 26.53 -8.26
CA GLN A 107 -33.57 27.53 -7.38
C GLN A 107 -32.84 26.87 -6.18
N ASN A 108 -32.10 25.80 -6.47
CA ASN A 108 -31.36 25.04 -5.48
C ASN A 108 -30.04 24.50 -6.06
N TRP A 109 -29.13 24.06 -5.19
CA TRP A 109 -27.92 23.38 -5.61
C TRP A 109 -28.21 21.95 -6.07
N GLU A 110 -27.82 21.62 -7.29
CA GLU A 110 -27.77 20.26 -7.79
C GLU A 110 -26.66 19.49 -7.05
N ARG A 111 -26.97 18.27 -6.62
CA ARG A 111 -26.08 17.36 -5.90
C ARG A 111 -25.57 16.26 -6.82
N LYS A 112 -24.36 15.76 -6.56
CA LYS A 112 -23.81 14.57 -7.20
C LYS A 112 -23.20 13.63 -6.17
N HIS A 113 -23.03 12.36 -6.54
CA HIS A 113 -22.48 11.31 -5.68
C HIS A 113 -23.27 11.13 -4.37
N GLN A 114 -24.60 11.05 -4.47
CA GLN A 114 -25.46 10.70 -3.32
C GLN A 114 -24.99 9.38 -2.69
N ASN A 115 -25.05 9.31 -1.36
CA ASN A 115 -24.52 8.20 -0.56
C ASN A 115 -23.01 7.95 -0.75
N MET A 116 -22.22 8.96 -1.12
CA MET A 116 -20.77 8.81 -1.26
C MET A 116 -20.08 8.50 0.07
N VAL A 117 -19.02 7.70 -0.02
CA VAL A 117 -18.18 7.35 1.13
C VAL A 117 -17.18 8.49 1.37
N VAL A 118 -17.16 8.99 2.60
CA VAL A 118 -16.28 10.08 3.05
C VAL A 118 -15.50 9.71 4.30
N ILE A 119 -14.41 10.44 4.53
CA ILE A 119 -13.70 10.46 5.80
C ILE A 119 -14.16 11.68 6.61
N LEU A 120 -14.47 11.45 7.88
CA LEU A 120 -14.65 12.48 8.89
C LEU A 120 -13.41 12.48 9.78
N LYS A 121 -12.63 13.57 9.74
CA LYS A 121 -11.43 13.73 10.57
C LYS A 121 -11.62 14.86 11.55
N SER A 122 -11.34 14.61 12.84
CA SER A 122 -11.38 15.63 13.89
C SER A 122 -10.62 16.89 13.47
N LEU A 123 -11.28 18.04 13.63
CA LEU A 123 -10.73 19.35 13.36
C LEU A 123 -10.41 20.05 14.68
N ASN A 124 -9.19 20.57 14.80
CA ASN A 124 -8.89 21.55 15.85
C ASN A 124 -9.14 22.95 15.29
N ILE A 125 -10.08 23.68 15.90
CA ILE A 125 -10.53 25.01 15.42
C ILE A 125 -9.36 26.00 15.42
N SER A 126 -8.39 25.88 16.35
CA SER A 126 -7.20 26.74 16.36
C SER A 126 -6.37 26.65 15.08
N ASN A 127 -6.55 25.57 14.30
CA ASN A 127 -5.80 25.27 13.09
C ASN A 127 -6.67 25.42 11.82
N ILE A 128 -7.84 26.07 11.89
CA ILE A 128 -8.76 26.15 10.75
C ILE A 128 -8.14 26.85 9.53
N SER A 129 -7.23 27.81 9.74
CA SER A 129 -6.44 28.46 8.69
C SER A 129 -5.40 27.54 8.04
N GLU A 130 -4.96 26.49 8.76
CA GLU A 130 -4.07 25.48 8.18
C GLU A 130 -4.80 24.62 7.15
N LEU A 131 -6.13 24.45 7.21
CA LEU A 131 -6.89 23.72 6.18
C LEU A 131 -6.64 24.31 4.79
N THR A 132 -6.64 25.64 4.68
CA THR A 132 -6.34 26.36 3.43
C THR A 132 -4.88 26.25 2.98
N LEU A 133 -3.92 26.14 3.91
CA LEU A 133 -2.50 25.97 3.61
C LEU A 133 -2.18 24.52 3.23
N THR A 134 -2.87 23.56 3.87
CA THR A 134 -2.74 22.13 3.63
C THR A 134 -3.30 21.71 2.29
N ASN A 135 -4.27 22.41 1.68
CA ASN A 135 -4.67 22.14 0.29
C ASN A 135 -3.52 22.33 -0.73
N LYS A 136 -2.41 23.00 -0.36
CA LYS A 136 -1.19 23.07 -1.18
C LYS A 136 -0.15 21.98 -0.87
N ILE A 137 -0.17 21.40 0.33
CA ILE A 137 0.81 20.40 0.81
C ILE A 137 0.23 18.97 0.77
N ILE A 138 -1.10 18.85 0.77
CA ILE A 138 -1.86 17.60 0.74
C ILE A 138 -2.42 17.40 -0.66
N SER A 139 -1.64 16.78 -1.54
CA SER A 139 -2.01 16.57 -2.96
C SER A 139 -3.09 15.51 -3.19
N CYS A 140 -3.63 14.89 -2.13
CA CYS A 140 -4.49 13.71 -2.25
C CYS A 140 -5.92 13.89 -1.75
N TYR A 141 -6.25 14.97 -1.03
CA TYR A 141 -7.62 15.18 -0.51
C TYR A 141 -8.40 16.22 -1.29
N LYS A 142 -9.69 15.91 -1.51
CA LYS A 142 -10.73 16.89 -1.77
C LYS A 142 -11.51 17.10 -0.48
N VAL A 143 -11.55 18.33 0.00
CA VAL A 143 -12.32 18.73 1.19
C VAL A 143 -13.66 19.27 0.72
N TYR A 144 -14.75 18.72 1.27
CA TYR A 144 -16.11 19.14 0.93
C TYR A 144 -16.71 20.09 1.94
N GLY A 145 -16.31 20.00 3.21
CA GLY A 145 -16.98 20.78 4.23
C GLY A 145 -16.56 20.43 5.65
N ILE A 146 -17.32 20.99 6.58
CA ILE A 146 -17.18 20.80 8.02
C ILE A 146 -18.53 20.35 8.57
N THR A 147 -18.48 19.46 9.55
CA THR A 147 -19.62 19.01 10.35
C THR A 147 -19.28 19.11 11.84
N GLN A 148 -20.28 18.99 12.72
CA GLN A 148 -20.09 18.97 14.17
C GLN A 148 -20.78 17.77 14.77
N ILE A 149 -20.05 17.04 15.61
CA ILE A 149 -20.61 15.94 16.39
C ILE A 149 -21.44 16.52 17.52
N LEU A 150 -22.73 16.19 17.55
CA LEU A 150 -23.67 16.74 18.54
C LEU A 150 -23.30 16.35 19.98
N GLU A 151 -22.78 15.14 20.19
CA GLU A 151 -22.49 14.62 21.54
C GLU A 151 -21.23 15.20 22.17
N THR A 152 -20.29 15.69 21.35
CA THR A 152 -18.97 16.15 21.84
C THR A 152 -18.68 17.61 21.52
N GLU A 153 -19.58 18.25 20.78
CA GLU A 153 -19.44 19.60 20.21
C GLU A 153 -18.18 19.82 19.35
N ASN A 154 -17.43 18.74 19.05
CA ASN A 154 -16.23 18.79 18.24
C ASN A 154 -16.57 18.87 16.76
N TYR A 155 -15.79 19.65 16.03
CA TYR A 155 -15.90 19.77 14.58
C TYR A 155 -15.06 18.71 13.86
N MET A 156 -15.52 18.31 12.68
CA MET A 156 -14.85 17.39 11.79
C MET A 156 -14.84 17.91 10.37
N VAL A 157 -13.74 17.68 9.67
CA VAL A 157 -13.63 17.94 8.24
C VAL A 157 -14.10 16.72 7.46
N VAL A 158 -14.85 16.97 6.40
CA VAL A 158 -15.39 15.97 5.47
C VAL A 158 -14.53 15.96 4.22
N LEU A 159 -13.89 14.82 3.93
CA LEU A 159 -12.89 14.71 2.85
C LEU A 159 -12.90 13.36 2.13
N THR A 160 -12.46 13.34 0.86
CA THR A 160 -12.20 12.12 0.07
C THR A 160 -10.90 12.23 -0.71
N CYS A 161 -10.50 11.19 -1.43
CA CYS A 161 -9.38 11.31 -2.36
C CYS A 161 -9.81 12.17 -3.56
N GLU A 162 -8.99 13.16 -3.94
CA GLU A 162 -9.25 14.01 -5.10
C GLU A 162 -9.23 13.21 -6.42
N LYS A 163 -8.24 12.32 -6.59
CA LYS A 163 -8.10 11.54 -7.83
C LYS A 163 -9.11 10.40 -7.94
N CYS A 164 -9.51 9.81 -6.83
CA CYS A 164 -10.37 8.61 -6.83
C CYS A 164 -11.84 8.90 -6.54
N ASN A 165 -12.16 10.09 -6.00
CA ASN A 165 -13.50 10.42 -5.48
C ASN A 165 -14.08 9.36 -4.51
N ASN A 166 -13.20 8.65 -3.80
CA ASN A 166 -13.52 7.62 -2.81
C ASN A 166 -12.33 7.48 -1.84
N ILE A 167 -12.48 6.66 -0.81
CA ILE A 167 -11.38 6.21 0.05
C ILE A 167 -10.46 5.28 -0.76
N CYS A 168 -9.15 5.51 -0.68
CA CYS A 168 -8.14 4.73 -1.39
C CYS A 168 -6.85 4.60 -0.57
N ASN A 169 -5.89 3.82 -1.04
CA ASN A 169 -4.64 3.53 -0.32
C ASN A 169 -3.85 4.79 0.07
N ALA A 170 -3.81 5.81 -0.80
CA ALA A 170 -3.14 7.08 -0.50
C ALA A 170 -3.76 7.79 0.72
N ILE A 171 -5.08 7.70 0.91
CA ILE A 171 -5.74 8.21 2.12
C ILE A 171 -5.27 7.44 3.34
N HIS A 172 -5.30 6.10 3.27
CA HIS A 172 -4.91 5.25 4.40
C HIS A 172 -3.48 5.52 4.85
N PHE A 173 -2.55 5.68 3.90
CA PHE A 173 -1.18 6.11 4.22
C PHE A 173 -1.15 7.47 4.88
N GLN A 174 -1.83 8.46 4.29
CA GLN A 174 -1.79 9.82 4.78
C GLN A 174 -2.34 9.99 6.19
N LEU A 175 -3.39 9.23 6.55
CA LEU A 175 -3.90 9.20 7.92
C LEU A 175 -2.86 8.64 8.91
N ASN A 176 -1.99 7.75 8.43
CA ASN A 176 -0.96 7.04 9.19
C ASN A 176 0.45 7.64 9.12
N PHE A 177 0.68 8.81 8.49
CA PHE A 177 2.04 9.35 8.32
C PHE A 177 2.84 9.51 9.61
N GLY A 178 2.17 9.77 10.74
CA GLY A 178 2.84 9.82 12.04
C GLY A 178 3.50 8.49 12.46
N ASN A 179 3.06 7.36 11.91
CA ASN A 179 3.64 6.04 12.14
C ASN A 179 4.82 5.72 11.20
N TRP A 180 5.00 6.51 10.12
CA TRP A 180 6.01 6.30 9.08
C TRP A 180 7.12 7.35 9.12
N THR A 181 7.55 7.76 10.32
CA THR A 181 8.57 8.80 10.48
C THR A 181 9.92 8.23 10.88
N SER A 182 10.95 8.71 10.18
CA SER A 182 12.36 8.50 10.47
C SER A 182 12.95 9.54 11.43
N GLY A 183 12.20 10.61 11.71
CA GLY A 183 12.72 11.81 12.36
C GLY A 183 13.53 12.73 11.44
N ASN A 184 13.61 12.42 10.14
CA ASN A 184 14.24 13.27 9.12
C ASN A 184 13.23 13.64 8.04
N ASN A 185 12.92 14.95 7.96
CA ASN A 185 11.89 15.47 7.07
C ASN A 185 12.13 15.13 5.59
N ILE A 186 13.38 15.06 5.13
CA ILE A 186 13.69 14.77 3.72
C ILE A 186 13.37 13.30 3.41
N ILE A 187 13.74 12.38 4.30
CA ILE A 187 13.44 10.95 4.14
C ILE A 187 11.93 10.71 4.28
N ASP A 188 11.30 11.35 5.26
CA ASP A 188 9.87 11.24 5.49
C ASP A 188 9.07 11.75 4.28
N GLU A 189 9.43 12.91 3.73
CA GLU A 189 8.82 13.46 2.52
C GLU A 189 9.01 12.51 1.32
N PHE A 190 10.19 11.93 1.16
CA PHE A 190 10.45 10.96 0.09
C PHE A 190 9.56 9.72 0.19
N ILE A 191 9.42 9.15 1.40
CA ILE A 191 8.54 8.01 1.68
C ILE A 191 7.08 8.40 1.43
N GLN A 192 6.63 9.51 2.02
CA GLN A 192 5.25 10.00 1.90
C GLN A 192 4.86 10.26 0.44
N ASN A 193 5.74 10.85 -0.37
CA ASN A 193 5.48 11.09 -1.79
C ASN A 193 5.21 9.79 -2.58
N SER A 194 5.94 8.72 -2.27
CA SER A 194 5.70 7.41 -2.89
C SER A 194 4.35 6.80 -2.44
N GLN A 195 3.98 6.99 -1.17
CA GLN A 195 2.74 6.51 -0.60
C GLN A 195 1.52 7.26 -1.15
N LEU A 196 1.61 8.59 -1.30
CA LEU A 196 0.55 9.44 -1.89
C LEU A 196 0.30 9.14 -3.37
N SER A 197 1.29 8.56 -4.06
CA SER A 197 1.14 8.14 -5.45
C SER A 197 0.42 6.79 -5.61
N SER A 198 0.20 6.06 -4.50
CA SER A 198 -0.31 4.69 -4.49
C SER A 198 -1.79 4.67 -4.12
N HIS A 199 -2.66 4.71 -5.13
CA HIS A 199 -4.12 4.76 -4.93
C HIS A 199 -4.77 3.38 -4.95
N LYS A 200 -4.25 2.47 -5.78
CA LYS A 200 -4.82 1.12 -6.01
C LYS A 200 -3.90 0.04 -5.45
N THR A 201 -4.44 -1.15 -5.19
CA THR A 201 -3.71 -2.28 -4.59
C THR A 201 -2.47 -2.68 -5.41
N TYR A 202 -2.57 -2.75 -6.74
CA TYR A 202 -1.43 -3.12 -7.60
C TYR A 202 -0.29 -2.09 -7.59
N GLN A 203 -0.51 -0.89 -7.03
CA GLN A 203 0.51 0.16 -6.90
C GLN A 203 1.25 0.08 -5.57
N LEU A 204 0.76 -0.71 -4.59
CA LEU A 204 1.37 -0.80 -3.25
C LEU A 204 2.81 -1.31 -3.29
N SER A 205 3.19 -2.08 -4.30
CA SER A 205 4.58 -2.52 -4.50
C SER A 205 5.56 -1.37 -4.73
N LYS A 206 5.07 -0.16 -5.03
CA LYS A 206 5.86 1.07 -5.22
C LYS A 206 5.79 2.03 -4.03
N ALA A 207 4.90 1.78 -3.08
CA ALA A 207 4.78 2.59 -1.87
C ALA A 207 5.92 2.23 -0.92
N LEU A 208 6.81 3.18 -0.65
CA LEU A 208 7.92 2.95 0.27
C LEU A 208 7.43 2.89 1.71
N GLU A 209 8.10 2.05 2.49
CA GLU A 209 7.88 1.92 3.92
C GLU A 209 9.05 2.51 4.71
N TRP A 210 8.76 3.22 5.80
CA TRP A 210 9.73 3.37 6.88
C TRP A 210 9.74 2.07 7.68
N ILE A 211 10.88 1.40 7.75
CA ILE A 211 11.01 0.10 8.42
C ILE A 211 11.91 0.29 9.65
N PRO A 212 11.41 0.07 10.88
CA PRO A 212 12.25 0.11 12.07
C PRO A 212 13.39 -0.91 11.99
N TYR A 213 14.62 -0.50 12.28
CA TYR A 213 15.81 -1.34 12.09
C TYR A 213 15.80 -2.64 12.92
N ASN A 214 15.13 -2.62 14.08
CA ASN A 214 14.96 -3.79 14.95
C ASN A 214 14.05 -4.87 14.35
N LYS A 215 13.42 -4.62 13.19
CA LYS A 215 12.67 -5.63 12.41
C LYS A 215 13.56 -6.52 11.57
N PHE A 216 14.87 -6.23 11.51
CA PHE A 216 15.85 -7.05 10.81
C PHE A 216 16.68 -7.91 11.76
N TYR A 217 16.93 -9.16 11.37
CA TYR A 217 17.79 -10.09 12.10
C TYR A 217 18.61 -10.97 11.15
N ASP A 218 19.58 -11.72 11.71
CA ASP A 218 20.55 -12.52 10.94
C ASP A 218 21.24 -11.72 9.82
N ILE A 219 21.57 -10.45 10.09
CA ILE A 219 22.19 -9.53 9.12
C ILE A 219 23.60 -10.02 8.76
N LYS A 220 23.83 -10.38 7.51
CA LYS A 220 25.10 -10.92 7.01
C LYS A 220 25.62 -10.09 5.84
N CYS A 221 26.90 -9.74 5.89
CA CYS A 221 27.58 -9.07 4.78
C CYS A 221 27.79 -10.06 3.64
N ILE A 222 27.25 -9.76 2.45
CA ILE A 222 27.36 -10.61 1.24
C ILE A 222 28.35 -10.05 0.21
N SER A 223 28.69 -8.76 0.30
CA SER A 223 29.73 -8.13 -0.53
C SER A 223 30.76 -7.43 0.35
N LYS A 224 32.03 -7.80 0.20
CA LYS A 224 33.17 -7.20 0.92
C LYS A 224 33.84 -6.04 0.16
N SER A 225 33.27 -5.59 -0.96
CA SER A 225 33.79 -4.42 -1.69
C SER A 225 33.61 -3.12 -0.87
N SER A 226 34.10 -2.00 -1.40
CA SER A 226 33.92 -0.67 -0.78
C SER A 226 32.44 -0.35 -0.50
N ASN A 227 31.53 -0.92 -1.29
CA ASN A 227 30.09 -0.79 -1.13
C ASN A 227 29.53 -2.05 -0.44
N LYS A 228 29.58 -2.07 0.89
CA LYS A 228 29.06 -3.19 1.69
C LYS A 228 27.58 -3.38 1.42
N VAL A 229 27.21 -4.59 1.00
CA VAL A 229 25.83 -5.04 0.82
C VAL A 229 25.56 -6.12 1.85
N TYR A 230 24.40 -6.04 2.51
CA TYR A 230 24.00 -7.01 3.51
C TYR A 230 22.71 -7.72 3.08
N ARG A 231 22.57 -8.97 3.47
CA ARG A 231 21.33 -9.72 3.43
C ARG A 231 20.81 -9.86 4.86
N ALA A 232 19.51 -9.71 5.06
CA ALA A 232 18.88 -9.85 6.37
C ALA A 232 17.52 -10.55 6.24
N ASN A 233 17.02 -11.09 7.35
CA ASN A 233 15.61 -11.47 7.47
C ASN A 233 14.80 -10.26 7.93
N TRP A 234 13.62 -10.06 7.34
CA TRP A 234 12.67 -9.01 7.75
C TRP A 234 11.38 -9.63 8.29
N ILE A 235 11.08 -9.36 9.55
CA ILE A 235 9.99 -10.02 10.29
C ILE A 235 8.61 -9.72 9.66
N ASP A 236 8.34 -8.46 9.35
CA ASP A 236 6.97 -8.03 9.06
C ASP A 236 6.50 -8.41 7.64
N GLY A 237 7.41 -8.53 6.67
CA GLY A 237 7.05 -8.64 5.26
C GLY A 237 6.43 -7.35 4.69
N TYR A 238 6.16 -7.30 3.38
CA TYR A 238 5.69 -6.07 2.72
C TYR A 238 4.17 -5.91 2.79
N ILE A 239 3.70 -4.65 2.67
CA ILE A 239 2.26 -4.33 2.61
C ILE A 239 1.59 -5.00 1.40
N ASN A 240 0.47 -5.68 1.63
CA ASN A 240 -0.34 -6.32 0.60
C ASN A 240 -1.61 -5.54 0.25
N GLN A 241 -2.45 -5.25 1.24
CA GLN A 241 -3.70 -4.52 1.06
C GLN A 241 -4.18 -3.92 2.39
N TRP A 242 -5.13 -3.00 2.31
CA TRP A 242 -5.83 -2.47 3.48
C TRP A 242 -7.03 -3.37 3.81
N ASP A 243 -7.12 -3.84 5.06
CA ASP A 243 -8.21 -4.73 5.48
C ASP A 243 -9.48 -3.98 5.94
N ASN A 244 -10.49 -4.76 6.32
CA ASN A 244 -11.75 -4.25 6.84
C ASN A 244 -11.67 -3.80 8.32
N GLU A 245 -10.59 -4.15 9.01
CA GLU A 245 -10.33 -3.80 10.42
C GLU A 245 -9.57 -2.47 10.55
N GLY A 246 -9.14 -1.90 9.42
CA GLY A 246 -8.41 -0.64 9.39
C GLY A 246 -6.92 -0.80 9.59
N GLN A 247 -6.34 -1.93 9.17
CA GLN A 247 -4.90 -2.21 9.23
C GLN A 247 -4.34 -2.58 7.85
N TRP A 248 -3.02 -2.46 7.71
CA TRP A 248 -2.30 -2.97 6.55
C TRP A 248 -2.03 -4.47 6.73
N GLU A 249 -2.60 -5.30 5.86
CA GLU A 249 -2.23 -6.70 5.76
C GLU A 249 -0.80 -6.84 5.23
N ARG A 250 -0.06 -7.81 5.79
CA ARG A 250 1.31 -8.13 5.42
C ARG A 250 1.38 -9.44 4.63
N ARG A 251 2.34 -9.54 3.70
CA ARG A 251 2.71 -10.80 3.02
C ARG A 251 4.21 -11.03 3.08
N HIS A 252 4.63 -12.29 2.97
CA HIS A 252 6.04 -12.71 3.03
C HIS A 252 6.73 -12.28 4.33
N GLN A 253 6.10 -12.57 5.46
CA GLN A 253 6.74 -12.42 6.77
C GLN A 253 8.02 -13.25 6.84
N ASN A 254 9.03 -12.75 7.55
CA ASN A 254 10.37 -13.34 7.65
C ASN A 254 11.12 -13.50 6.31
N MET A 255 10.75 -12.71 5.29
CA MET A 255 11.44 -12.78 4.00
C MET A 255 12.88 -12.28 4.06
N PHE A 256 13.69 -12.73 3.10
CA PHE A 256 15.00 -12.13 2.88
C PHE A 256 14.89 -10.77 2.20
N VAL A 257 15.73 -9.85 2.64
CA VAL A 257 15.90 -8.52 2.06
C VAL A 257 17.37 -8.20 1.88
N ILE A 258 17.65 -7.35 0.89
CA ILE A 258 18.96 -6.78 0.65
C ILE A 258 19.00 -5.35 1.19
N LEU A 259 20.01 -5.08 2.02
CA LEU A 259 20.24 -3.80 2.68
C LEU A 259 21.46 -3.11 2.04
N LYS A 260 21.25 -1.90 1.52
CA LYS A 260 22.29 -1.08 0.86
C LYS A 260 22.29 0.33 1.44
N ASN A 261 23.46 0.88 1.75
CA ASN A 261 23.56 2.26 2.25
C ASN A 261 23.05 3.27 1.20
N LEU A 262 22.24 4.23 1.65
CA LEU A 262 21.64 5.28 0.83
C LEU A 262 22.65 6.39 0.48
N SER A 263 23.73 6.55 1.24
CA SER A 263 24.70 7.66 1.13
C SER A 263 25.55 7.69 -0.15
N ASP A 264 25.30 6.80 -1.11
CA ASP A 264 26.07 6.72 -2.36
C ASP A 264 25.36 7.49 -3.49
N PRO A 265 25.97 8.58 -4.00
CA PRO A 265 25.36 9.48 -5.00
C PRO A 265 25.12 8.84 -6.38
N LYS A 266 25.53 7.58 -6.58
CA LYS A 266 25.31 6.83 -7.84
C LYS A 266 24.08 5.91 -7.81
N TYR A 267 23.35 5.83 -6.69
CA TYR A 267 22.27 4.85 -6.60
C TYR A 267 20.99 5.32 -7.29
N ASN A 268 20.69 4.66 -8.40
CA ASN A 268 19.35 4.64 -8.99
C ASN A 268 18.47 3.77 -8.09
N ILE A 269 17.51 4.37 -7.39
CA ILE A 269 16.50 3.62 -6.63
C ILE A 269 15.72 2.79 -7.64
N SER A 270 15.94 1.48 -7.66
CA SER A 270 15.13 0.58 -8.48
C SER A 270 13.72 0.60 -7.91
N GLU A 271 12.83 1.32 -8.60
CA GLU A 271 11.43 1.55 -8.19
C GLU A 271 10.67 0.23 -7.99
N PHE A 272 11.10 -0.85 -8.65
CA PHE A 272 10.40 -2.14 -8.62
C PHE A 272 10.85 -3.09 -7.51
N LEU A 273 12.07 -2.93 -6.99
CA LEU A 273 12.64 -3.82 -5.97
C LEU A 273 12.68 -3.19 -4.58
N THR A 274 12.63 -1.86 -4.52
CA THR A 274 12.77 -1.13 -3.28
C THR A 274 11.46 -1.15 -2.51
N ILE A 275 11.49 -1.69 -1.30
CA ILE A 275 10.33 -1.80 -0.42
C ILE A 275 10.28 -0.61 0.53
N GLY A 276 11.43 -0.14 0.98
CA GLY A 276 11.48 0.87 2.02
C GLY A 276 12.87 1.34 2.39
N ILE A 277 12.90 2.11 3.46
CA ILE A 277 14.09 2.72 4.03
C ILE A 277 14.11 2.42 5.54
N THR A 278 15.31 2.17 6.06
CA THR A 278 15.59 2.07 7.49
C THR A 278 16.80 2.93 7.82
N GLN A 279 17.03 3.21 9.11
CA GLN A 279 18.28 3.81 9.57
C GLN A 279 19.03 2.83 10.48
N ASN A 280 20.32 2.64 10.23
CA ASN A 280 21.16 1.88 11.16
C ASN A 280 21.37 2.71 12.45
N PRO A 281 21.02 2.18 13.63
CA PRO A 281 21.02 2.94 14.87
C PRO A 281 22.43 3.32 15.34
N ASP A 282 23.46 2.56 14.98
CA ASP A 282 24.85 2.77 15.41
C ASP A 282 25.55 3.82 14.54
N THR A 283 25.44 3.66 13.22
CA THR A 283 26.13 4.51 12.23
C THR A 283 25.32 5.74 11.82
N LYS A 284 24.01 5.76 12.13
CA LYS A 284 23.02 6.77 11.68
C LYS A 284 22.84 6.86 10.16
N ASN A 285 23.45 5.96 9.39
CA ASN A 285 23.26 5.90 7.95
C ASN A 285 21.88 5.37 7.59
N TYR A 286 21.26 5.99 6.59
CA TYR A 286 20.05 5.48 5.95
C TYR A 286 20.40 4.33 5.01
N ILE A 287 19.53 3.34 4.97
CA ILE A 287 19.69 2.09 4.25
C ILE A 287 18.43 1.85 3.43
N ILE A 288 18.61 1.59 2.14
CA ILE A 288 17.57 1.10 1.24
C ILE A 288 17.35 -0.39 1.51
N VAL A 289 16.08 -0.78 1.62
CA VAL A 289 15.62 -2.15 1.81
C VAL A 289 15.01 -2.64 0.50
N GLN A 290 15.59 -3.68 -0.10
CA GLN A 290 15.16 -4.25 -1.37
C GLN A 290 14.71 -5.71 -1.19
N LYS A 291 13.76 -6.16 -2.01
CA LYS A 291 13.39 -7.58 -2.10
C LYS A 291 14.61 -8.38 -2.52
N ASP A 292 14.89 -9.46 -1.79
CA ASP A 292 15.82 -10.47 -2.25
C ASP A 292 15.10 -11.40 -3.23
N ILE A 293 15.40 -11.26 -4.51
CA ILE A 293 14.77 -12.01 -5.60
C ILE A 293 15.77 -12.96 -6.24
N CYS A 294 15.28 -14.04 -6.84
CA CYS A 294 16.14 -14.99 -7.51
C CYS A 294 16.65 -14.35 -8.80
N GLU A 295 17.96 -14.34 -9.00
CA GLU A 295 18.59 -13.74 -10.19
C GLU A 295 18.15 -14.44 -11.49
N GLU A 296 17.96 -15.76 -11.44
CA GLU A 296 17.51 -16.56 -12.59
C GLU A 296 16.03 -16.30 -12.91
N CYS A 297 15.17 -16.22 -11.89
CA CYS A 297 13.73 -16.15 -12.09
C CYS A 297 13.20 -14.71 -12.20
N GLY A 298 13.88 -13.73 -11.62
CA GLY A 298 13.39 -12.36 -11.48
C GLY A 298 12.27 -12.17 -10.44
N TYR A 299 11.97 -13.19 -9.63
CA TYR A 299 10.96 -13.16 -8.56
C TYR A 299 11.40 -14.03 -7.37
N ILE A 300 10.61 -14.04 -6.29
CA ILE A 300 10.83 -14.92 -5.12
C ILE A 300 10.34 -16.32 -5.48
N CYS A 301 11.26 -17.26 -5.72
CA CYS A 301 10.95 -18.64 -6.10
C CYS A 301 11.16 -19.63 -4.94
N ASN A 302 10.82 -20.90 -5.17
CA ASN A 302 10.97 -21.98 -4.19
C ASN A 302 12.40 -22.12 -3.64
N ALA A 303 13.44 -21.90 -4.45
CA ALA A 303 14.83 -21.92 -3.98
C ALA A 303 15.08 -20.90 -2.86
N ILE A 304 14.46 -19.71 -2.92
CA ILE A 304 14.56 -18.70 -1.87
C ILE A 304 13.79 -19.15 -0.61
N HIS A 305 12.58 -19.70 -0.78
CA HIS A 305 11.80 -20.23 0.35
C HIS A 305 12.48 -21.40 1.06
N PHE A 306 13.18 -22.26 0.31
CA PHE A 306 13.99 -23.31 0.90
C PHE A 306 15.16 -22.73 1.69
N GLN A 307 15.90 -21.76 1.13
CA GLN A 307 16.99 -21.09 1.84
C GLN A 307 16.57 -20.48 3.17
N GLN A 308 15.35 -19.93 3.26
CA GLN A 308 14.78 -19.40 4.52
C GLN A 308 14.62 -20.48 5.59
N ASN A 309 14.33 -21.71 5.16
CA ASN A 309 13.98 -22.83 6.02
C ASN A 309 15.09 -23.88 6.20
N PHE A 310 16.33 -23.64 5.72
CA PHE A 310 17.42 -24.63 5.82
C PHE A 310 17.66 -25.15 7.24
N LYS A 311 17.49 -24.32 8.26
CA LYS A 311 17.63 -24.74 9.66
C LYS A 311 16.60 -25.79 10.09
N ASN A 312 15.46 -25.87 9.40
CA ASN A 312 14.38 -26.83 9.68
C ASN A 312 14.63 -28.21 9.04
N TRP A 313 15.59 -28.31 8.10
CA TRP A 313 15.90 -29.52 7.34
C TRP A 313 17.20 -30.18 7.78
N THR A 314 17.48 -30.17 9.09
CA THR A 314 18.75 -30.67 9.63
C THR A 314 18.64 -32.10 10.14
N SER A 315 19.55 -32.95 9.67
CA SER A 315 19.74 -34.33 10.11
C SER A 315 20.71 -34.47 11.27
N GLY A 316 21.43 -33.40 11.60
CA GLY A 316 22.59 -33.44 12.49
C GLY A 316 23.88 -33.89 11.78
N ASN A 317 23.83 -34.19 10.48
CA ASN A 317 24.98 -34.51 9.65
C ASN A 317 25.17 -33.45 8.55
N ASN A 318 26.25 -32.67 8.64
CA ASN A 318 26.53 -31.57 7.72
C ASN A 318 26.59 -31.99 6.24
N TYR A 319 27.01 -33.22 5.93
CA TYR A 319 27.08 -33.70 4.55
C TYR A 319 25.71 -34.01 3.98
N VAL A 320 24.85 -34.68 4.76
CA VAL A 320 23.46 -34.96 4.38
C VAL A 320 22.68 -33.65 4.23
N ASP A 321 22.85 -32.75 5.20
CA ASP A 321 22.18 -31.44 5.20
C ASP A 321 22.59 -30.62 3.97
N LYS A 322 23.89 -30.60 3.63
CA LYS A 322 24.37 -29.94 2.43
C LYS A 322 23.79 -30.57 1.15
N PHE A 323 23.76 -31.89 1.05
CA PHE A 323 23.21 -32.57 -0.13
C PHE A 323 21.72 -32.26 -0.32
N ILE A 324 20.94 -32.24 0.77
CA ILE A 324 19.53 -31.84 0.74
C ILE A 324 19.40 -30.38 0.27
N GLN A 325 20.16 -29.46 0.88
CA GLN A 325 20.17 -28.04 0.52
C GLN A 325 20.53 -27.82 -0.95
N ASP A 326 21.55 -28.53 -1.46
CA ASP A 326 21.98 -28.43 -2.85
C ASP A 326 20.84 -28.82 -3.81
N THR A 327 20.04 -29.85 -3.49
CA THR A 327 18.85 -30.20 -4.32
C THR A 327 17.73 -29.16 -4.23
N GLN A 328 17.49 -28.60 -3.05
CA GLN A 328 16.47 -27.57 -2.82
C GLN A 328 16.78 -26.26 -3.54
N LEU A 329 18.07 -25.92 -3.68
CA LEU A 329 18.53 -24.74 -4.41
C LEU A 329 18.29 -24.81 -5.92
N LEU A 330 18.07 -26.01 -6.47
CA LEU A 330 17.75 -26.21 -7.89
C LEU A 330 16.26 -26.05 -8.18
N GLU A 331 15.41 -25.83 -7.16
CA GLU A 331 13.96 -25.75 -7.34
C GLU A 331 13.48 -24.33 -7.58
N HIS A 332 13.20 -24.02 -8.84
CA HIS A 332 12.74 -22.69 -9.25
C HIS A 332 11.27 -22.64 -9.65
N ASN A 333 10.59 -23.78 -9.74
CA ASN A 333 9.19 -23.83 -10.18
C ASN A 333 8.23 -23.49 -9.04
N TYR A 334 6.98 -23.17 -9.38
CA TYR A 334 5.92 -22.95 -8.39
C TYR A 334 5.59 -24.23 -7.61
N PHE A 335 5.38 -25.33 -8.34
CA PHE A 335 5.24 -26.65 -7.75
C PHE A 335 6.62 -27.27 -7.56
N VAL A 336 6.87 -27.81 -6.36
CA VAL A 336 8.11 -28.51 -6.04
C VAL A 336 8.18 -29.80 -6.86
N SER A 337 9.29 -29.98 -7.57
CA SER A 337 9.58 -31.20 -8.30
C SER A 337 9.77 -32.37 -7.35
N TYR A 338 9.38 -33.57 -7.78
CA TYR A 338 9.59 -34.81 -7.03
C TYR A 338 11.07 -35.11 -6.70
N ASN A 339 11.99 -34.42 -7.36
CA ASN A 339 13.44 -34.62 -7.19
C ASN A 339 14.03 -33.79 -6.05
N VAL A 340 13.27 -32.87 -5.45
CA VAL A 340 13.74 -32.09 -4.31
C VAL A 340 13.73 -32.94 -3.05
N LEU A 341 14.87 -32.98 -2.36
CA LEU A 341 14.98 -33.73 -1.13
C LEU A 341 14.56 -32.89 0.08
N GLU A 342 14.05 -33.58 1.09
CA GLU A 342 13.78 -33.04 2.41
C GLU A 342 14.24 -34.01 3.49
N TRP A 343 14.66 -33.48 4.63
CA TRP A 343 14.93 -34.30 5.80
C TRP A 343 13.62 -34.67 6.48
N ILE A 344 13.40 -35.96 6.73
CA ILE A 344 12.21 -36.46 7.39
C ILE A 344 12.61 -37.14 8.71
N PRO A 345 12.20 -36.59 9.86
CA PRO A 345 12.42 -37.20 11.16
C PRO A 345 11.81 -38.61 11.23
N TYR A 346 12.51 -39.55 11.88
CA TYR A 346 12.13 -40.97 11.88
C TYR A 346 10.75 -41.23 12.53
N ASP A 347 10.37 -40.41 13.51
CA ASP A 347 9.07 -40.43 14.19
C ASP A 347 7.88 -40.08 13.27
N LYS A 348 8.15 -39.58 12.06
CA LYS A 348 7.12 -39.37 11.02
C LYS A 348 6.77 -40.62 10.23
N PHE A 349 7.42 -41.75 10.51
CA PHE A 349 7.17 -43.03 9.85
C PHE A 349 6.53 -44.05 10.79
N TYR A 350 5.45 -44.68 10.31
CA TYR A 350 4.92 -45.90 10.90
C TYR A 350 5.41 -47.12 10.12
N ILE A 351 6.33 -47.90 10.70
CA ILE A 351 6.88 -49.09 10.05
C ILE A 351 5.80 -50.19 10.00
N LYS A 352 5.45 -50.62 8.78
CA LYS A 352 4.45 -51.68 8.55
C LYS A 352 5.07 -53.07 8.57
N CYS A 353 6.17 -53.26 7.85
CA CYS A 353 6.87 -54.55 7.79
C CYS A 353 8.28 -54.41 7.20
N ILE A 354 9.12 -55.40 7.50
CA ILE A 354 10.44 -55.58 6.89
C ILE A 354 10.23 -56.33 5.58
N VAL A 355 10.68 -55.76 4.46
CA VAL A 355 10.51 -56.35 3.12
C VAL A 355 11.66 -57.30 2.81
N LYS A 356 12.90 -56.88 3.13
CA LYS A 356 14.16 -57.61 2.95
C LYS A 356 15.24 -56.87 3.75
N ASP A 357 16.33 -57.53 4.16
CA ASP A 357 17.43 -56.92 4.94
C ASP A 357 17.67 -55.44 4.62
N LYS A 358 17.51 -54.58 5.65
CA LYS A 358 17.68 -53.12 5.59
C LYS A 358 16.68 -52.34 4.70
N ILE A 359 15.61 -52.98 4.24
CA ILE A 359 14.50 -52.38 3.48
C ILE A 359 13.18 -52.54 4.26
N TYR A 360 12.53 -51.43 4.55
CA TYR A 360 11.31 -51.35 5.34
C TYR A 360 10.19 -50.72 4.54
N ARG A 361 8.97 -51.22 4.69
CA ARG A 361 7.76 -50.55 4.19
C ARG A 361 7.17 -49.74 5.33
N ALA A 362 6.93 -48.45 5.10
CA ALA A 362 6.39 -47.54 6.10
C ALA A 362 5.23 -46.71 5.56
N SER A 363 4.41 -46.17 6.44
CA SER A 363 3.54 -45.03 6.13
C SER A 363 4.21 -43.74 6.59
N TRP A 364 4.27 -42.75 5.71
CA TRP A 364 4.77 -41.41 6.03
C TRP A 364 3.58 -40.47 6.30
N ILE A 365 3.54 -39.91 7.50
CA ILE A 365 2.40 -39.14 7.99
C ILE A 365 2.21 -37.85 7.18
N ASP A 366 3.28 -37.09 6.98
CA ASP A 366 3.19 -35.72 6.48
C ASP A 366 2.95 -35.66 4.95
N GLY A 367 3.41 -36.66 4.18
CA GLY A 367 3.42 -36.63 2.73
C GLY A 367 4.45 -35.63 2.17
N TYR A 368 4.63 -35.58 0.85
CA TYR A 368 5.69 -34.77 0.23
C TYR A 368 5.30 -33.29 0.06
N ILE A 369 6.30 -32.42 0.07
CA ILE A 369 6.16 -30.98 -0.22
C ILE A 369 5.64 -30.77 -1.64
N ASN A 370 4.63 -29.91 -1.81
CA ASN A 370 4.04 -29.61 -3.11
C ASN A 370 4.24 -28.15 -3.55
N GLU A 371 3.93 -27.17 -2.71
CA GLU A 371 4.06 -25.74 -3.05
C GLU A 371 4.23 -24.90 -1.79
N TRP A 372 4.85 -23.73 -1.93
CA TRP A 372 4.92 -22.75 -0.87
C TRP A 372 3.60 -21.99 -0.75
N ASN A 373 3.16 -21.71 0.48
CA ASN A 373 1.99 -20.88 0.73
C ASN A 373 2.40 -19.53 1.32
N ASP A 374 2.21 -18.47 0.54
CA ASP A 374 2.54 -17.09 0.92
C ASP A 374 1.63 -16.51 2.02
N GLU A 375 0.46 -17.08 2.27
CA GLU A 375 -0.45 -16.56 3.30
C GLU A 375 -0.02 -17.03 4.69
N ASN A 376 0.29 -18.32 4.83
CA ASN A 376 0.67 -18.89 6.12
C ASN A 376 2.18 -19.09 6.27
N GLN A 377 3.00 -18.85 5.24
CA GLN A 377 4.45 -19.04 5.24
C GLN A 377 4.88 -20.48 5.58
N HIS A 378 4.15 -21.47 5.06
CA HIS A 378 4.47 -22.89 5.22
C HIS A 378 4.40 -23.65 3.89
N TRP A 379 5.17 -24.73 3.81
CA TRP A 379 5.07 -25.68 2.71
C TRP A 379 3.76 -26.47 2.79
N LYS A 380 2.93 -26.40 1.75
CA LYS A 380 1.78 -27.30 1.60
C LYS A 380 2.28 -28.68 1.18
N ARG A 381 1.72 -29.71 1.81
CA ARG A 381 2.03 -31.11 1.53
C ARG A 381 0.89 -31.81 0.82
N LYS A 382 1.21 -32.82 0.00
CA LYS A 382 0.24 -33.71 -0.63
C LYS A 382 0.52 -35.17 -0.24
N HIS A 383 -0.50 -36.01 -0.42
CA HIS A 383 -0.41 -37.46 -0.16
C HIS A 383 0.00 -37.81 1.29
N GLN A 384 -0.65 -37.17 2.27
CA GLN A 384 -0.53 -37.56 3.67
C GLN A 384 -0.84 -39.04 3.86
N ASN A 385 -0.14 -39.68 4.79
CA ASN A 385 -0.22 -41.12 5.08
C ASN A 385 0.17 -42.05 3.92
N MET A 386 0.89 -41.55 2.90
CA MET A 386 1.35 -42.37 1.78
C MET A 386 2.29 -43.50 2.23
N VAL A 387 2.32 -44.57 1.44
CA VAL A 387 3.21 -45.70 1.67
C VAL A 387 4.54 -45.45 0.97
N VAL A 388 5.63 -45.62 1.71
CA VAL A 388 7.00 -45.45 1.23
C VAL A 388 7.85 -46.68 1.53
N ILE A 389 8.98 -46.80 0.82
CA ILE A 389 10.02 -47.78 1.08
C ILE A 389 11.22 -47.05 1.67
N LEU A 390 11.65 -47.45 2.86
CA LEU A 390 12.84 -46.94 3.53
C LEU A 390 13.99 -47.91 3.30
N LYS A 391 15.14 -47.41 2.85
CA LYS A 391 16.37 -48.19 2.70
C LYS A 391 17.44 -47.63 3.63
N SER A 392 18.02 -48.47 4.48
CA SER A 392 19.15 -48.06 5.32
C SER A 392 20.37 -47.80 4.43
N LEU A 393 20.94 -46.61 4.55
CA LEU A 393 22.21 -46.23 3.90
C LEU A 393 23.33 -46.27 4.94
N ASN A 394 24.53 -46.69 4.53
CA ASN A 394 25.71 -46.57 5.39
C ASN A 394 26.54 -45.37 4.92
N ILE A 395 26.40 -44.25 5.62
CA ILE A 395 26.94 -42.94 5.22
C ILE A 395 28.49 -42.92 5.28
N SER A 396 29.16 -44.01 5.67
CA SER A 396 30.62 -44.13 5.61
C SER A 396 31.20 -44.08 4.19
N ASN A 397 30.39 -44.17 3.12
CA ASN A 397 30.84 -44.05 1.73
C ASN A 397 29.95 -43.09 0.91
N ILE A 398 30.55 -42.00 0.41
CA ILE A 398 29.93 -40.88 -0.32
C ILE A 398 29.26 -41.32 -1.64
N SER A 399 29.69 -42.45 -2.22
CA SER A 399 29.19 -42.93 -3.52
C SER A 399 27.75 -43.45 -3.50
N GLU A 400 27.17 -43.77 -2.34
CA GLU A 400 25.79 -44.29 -2.27
C GLU A 400 24.72 -43.22 -2.51
N LEU A 401 24.98 -41.95 -2.18
CA LEU A 401 24.00 -40.84 -2.35
C LEU A 401 23.87 -40.37 -3.81
N THR A 402 24.94 -40.48 -4.61
CA THR A 402 24.93 -40.07 -6.03
C THR A 402 24.31 -41.11 -6.96
N LEU A 403 24.21 -42.38 -6.53
CA LEU A 403 23.67 -43.48 -7.31
C LEU A 403 22.14 -43.58 -7.29
N THR A 404 21.46 -43.00 -6.29
CA THR A 404 20.00 -43.20 -6.09
C THR A 404 19.10 -42.19 -6.82
N ASN A 405 19.63 -41.10 -7.39
CA ASN A 405 18.83 -40.09 -8.10
C ASN A 405 18.81 -40.25 -9.63
N LYS A 406 19.29 -41.39 -10.15
CA LYS A 406 19.12 -41.80 -11.55
C LYS A 406 18.11 -42.94 -11.64
N VAL A 407 16.82 -42.64 -11.48
CA VAL A 407 15.72 -43.52 -11.92
C VAL A 407 14.64 -42.65 -12.53
#